data_AF-A0A2V7XQW4-F1
#
_entry.id   AF-A0A2V7XQW4-F1
#
_cell.length_a   1.000
_cell.length_b   1.000
_cell.length_c   1.000
_cell.angle_alpha   90.00
_cell.angle_beta   90.00
_cell.angle_gamma   90.00
#
_symmetry.space_group_name_H-M   'P 1'
#
loop_
_entity.id
_entity.type
_entity.pdbx_description
1 polymer ?
#
loop_
_entity_poly.entity_id
_entity_poly.type
_entity_poly.pdbx_seq_one_letter_code
_entity_poly.pdbx_strand_id
1 'polypeptide(L)'
;MLDAAHNGQVLSSIDTGDGVDDIDYSPAGHMLYVGAAKAAKLTIAKVDRKGKLSLEVEVPTHAGARNGVVASNGRIFLAHAGTELSDLIVVSPNQK
;
A
#
# COMPACT_ATOMS: atom_id res chain seq x y z
N MET A 1 -0.72 -11.88 -3.53
CA MET A 1 0.35 -12.63 -2.85
C MET A 1 0.62 -13.92 -3.59
N LEU A 2 1.88 -14.28 -3.79
CA LEU A 2 2.28 -15.49 -4.52
C LEU A 2 3.06 -16.45 -3.60
N ASP A 3 2.92 -17.74 -3.87
CA ASP A 3 3.68 -18.79 -3.21
C ASP A 3 5.01 -19.03 -3.93
N ALA A 4 6.10 -18.49 -3.38
CA ALA A 4 7.42 -18.64 -3.96
C ALA A 4 7.94 -20.11 -3.93
N ALA A 5 7.41 -20.96 -3.04
CA ALA A 5 7.80 -22.37 -2.95
C ALA A 5 7.01 -23.26 -3.92
N HIS A 6 5.84 -22.81 -4.39
CA HIS A 6 4.94 -23.58 -5.25
C HIS A 6 4.70 -22.86 -6.59
N ASN A 7 5.79 -22.55 -7.31
CA ASN A 7 5.77 -21.99 -8.67
C ASN A 7 5.01 -20.66 -8.83
N GLY A 8 4.97 -19.83 -7.78
CA GLY A 8 4.28 -18.56 -7.82
C GLY A 8 2.75 -18.71 -7.84
N GLN A 9 2.20 -19.80 -7.29
CA GLN A 9 0.74 -19.96 -7.17
C GLN A 9 0.14 -18.75 -6.43
N VAL A 10 -0.99 -18.23 -6.93
CA VAL A 10 -1.70 -17.15 -6.25
C VAL A 10 -2.28 -17.67 -4.93
N LEU A 11 -1.81 -17.11 -3.80
CA LEU A 11 -2.32 -17.40 -2.46
C LEU A 11 -3.55 -16.56 -2.12
N SER A 12 -3.51 -15.30 -2.53
CA SER A 12 -4.61 -14.35 -2.33
C SER A 12 -4.45 -13.10 -3.18
N SER A 13 -5.53 -12.36 -3.34
CA SER A 13 -5.58 -11.08 -4.05
C SER A 13 -6.58 -10.15 -3.36
N ILE A 14 -6.36 -8.85 -3.46
CA ILE A 14 -7.34 -7.81 -3.12
C ILE A 14 -7.35 -6.79 -4.26
N ASP A 15 -8.49 -6.13 -4.45
CA ASP A 15 -8.57 -4.98 -5.35
C ASP A 15 -8.02 -3.72 -4.65
N THR A 16 -7.07 -3.05 -5.29
CA THR A 16 -6.45 -1.80 -4.83
C THR A 16 -6.77 -0.62 -5.76
N GLY A 17 -7.51 -0.85 -6.84
CA GLY A 17 -7.81 0.14 -7.88
C GLY A 17 -6.66 0.39 -8.87
N ASP A 18 -6.97 1.22 -9.86
CA ASP A 18 -6.08 1.49 -11.00
C ASP A 18 -4.90 2.40 -10.66
N GLY A 19 -3.78 2.16 -11.35
CA GLY A 19 -2.60 3.02 -11.31
C GLY A 19 -1.63 2.70 -10.17
N VAL A 20 -1.64 1.47 -9.68
CA VAL A 20 -0.54 0.92 -8.85
C VAL A 20 0.73 0.80 -9.70
N ASP A 21 1.85 1.15 -9.10
CA ASP A 21 3.19 1.10 -9.71
C ASP A 21 4.17 0.39 -8.76
N ASP A 22 4.05 0.66 -7.46
CA ASP A 22 4.85 0.02 -6.41
C ASP A 22 4.03 -0.30 -5.13
N ILE A 23 4.58 -1.18 -4.29
CA ILE A 23 4.05 -1.55 -2.97
C ILE A 23 5.16 -1.51 -1.92
N ASP A 24 4.82 -1.12 -0.69
CA ASP A 24 5.74 -1.25 0.44
C ASP A 24 5.21 -2.26 1.47
N TYR A 25 6.11 -3.05 2.05
CA TYR A 25 5.80 -4.06 3.05
C TYR A 25 6.52 -3.76 4.36
N SER A 26 5.76 -3.61 5.45
CA SER A 26 6.32 -3.49 6.80
C SER A 26 6.36 -4.86 7.49
N PRO A 27 7.56 -5.42 7.78
CA PRO A 27 7.68 -6.70 8.46
C PRO A 27 7.17 -6.68 9.90
N ALA A 28 7.35 -5.55 10.61
CA ALA A 28 6.94 -5.42 12.01
C ALA A 28 5.43 -5.56 12.19
N GLY A 29 4.65 -5.02 11.25
CA GLY A 29 3.19 -5.06 11.25
C GLY A 29 2.58 -6.14 10.37
N HIS A 30 3.37 -6.79 9.51
CA HIS A 30 2.88 -7.60 8.40
C HIS A 30 1.84 -6.85 7.55
N MET A 31 2.16 -5.61 7.19
CA MET A 31 1.26 -4.72 6.45
C MET A 31 1.82 -4.42 5.06
N LEU A 32 0.95 -4.42 4.06
CA LEU A 32 1.20 -3.89 2.72
C LEU A 32 0.55 -2.51 2.58
N TYR A 33 1.25 -1.62 1.90
CA TYR A 33 0.82 -0.26 1.60
C TYR A 33 0.87 -0.06 0.09
N VAL A 34 -0.28 0.18 -0.52
CA VAL A 34 -0.44 0.18 -1.97
C VAL A 34 -1.12 1.47 -2.40
N GLY A 35 -0.34 2.39 -2.97
CA GLY A 35 -0.85 3.62 -3.55
C GLY A 35 -1.30 3.42 -5.00
N ALA A 36 -2.55 3.78 -5.31
CA ALA A 36 -3.14 3.65 -6.63
C ALA A 36 -3.42 5.04 -7.22
N ALA A 37 -2.53 5.51 -8.10
CA ALA A 37 -2.55 6.90 -8.56
C ALA A 37 -3.82 7.30 -9.33
N LYS A 38 -4.39 6.39 -10.14
CA LYS A 38 -5.60 6.71 -10.91
C LYS A 38 -6.86 6.60 -10.06
N ALA A 39 -6.88 5.63 -9.14
CA ALA A 39 -7.98 5.46 -8.19
C ALA A 39 -7.96 6.47 -7.04
N ALA A 40 -6.89 7.25 -6.89
CA ALA A 40 -6.74 8.27 -5.85
C ALA A 40 -6.98 7.70 -4.43
N LYS A 41 -6.38 6.55 -4.14
CA LYS A 41 -6.44 5.92 -2.82
C LYS A 41 -5.15 5.20 -2.44
N LEU A 42 -4.92 5.11 -1.14
CA LEU A 42 -3.97 4.21 -0.50
C LEU A 42 -4.75 3.05 0.13
N THR A 43 -4.44 1.83 -0.28
CA THR A 43 -4.93 0.62 0.37
C THR A 43 -3.87 0.09 1.34
N ILE A 44 -4.29 -0.16 2.59
CA ILE A 44 -3.45 -0.78 3.61
C ILE A 44 -4.06 -2.15 3.94
N ALA A 45 -3.26 -3.21 3.80
CA ALA A 45 -3.71 -4.58 3.98
C ALA A 45 -2.78 -5.38 4.88
N LYS A 46 -3.34 -6.22 5.73
CA LYS A 46 -2.60 -7.18 6.54
C LYS A 46 -2.28 -8.42 5.70
N VAL A 47 -1.09 -8.98 5.93
CA VAL A 47 -0.67 -10.28 5.40
C VAL A 47 -0.60 -11.26 6.57
N ASP A 48 -1.35 -12.35 6.50
CA ASP A 48 -1.21 -13.43 7.48
C ASP A 48 -0.05 -14.39 7.14
N ARG A 49 0.22 -15.36 8.03
CA ARG A 49 1.30 -16.34 7.85
C ARG A 49 1.12 -17.27 6.65
N LYS A 50 -0.09 -17.36 6.08
CA LYS A 50 -0.40 -18.15 4.89
C LYS A 50 -0.43 -17.29 3.62
N GLY A 51 -0.03 -16.01 3.71
CA GLY A 51 -0.09 -15.08 2.60
C GLY A 51 -1.51 -14.66 2.24
N LYS A 52 -2.49 -14.83 3.14
CA LYS A 52 -3.84 -14.29 2.96
C LYS A 52 -3.82 -12.79 3.24
N LEU A 53 -4.37 -12.02 2.31
CA LEU A 53 -4.56 -10.59 2.44
C LEU A 53 -5.92 -10.27 3.08
N SER A 54 -5.94 -9.31 3.99
CA SER A 54 -7.16 -8.67 4.49
C SER A 54 -7.03 -7.16 4.44
N LEU A 55 -8.06 -6.48 3.93
CA LEU A 55 -8.13 -5.02 3.94
C LEU A 55 -8.22 -4.52 5.38
N GLU A 56 -7.34 -3.60 5.75
CA GLU A 56 -7.35 -2.94 7.06
C GLU A 56 -7.95 -1.54 6.96
N VAL A 57 -7.52 -0.77 5.97
CA VAL A 57 -8.05 0.57 5.72
C VAL A 57 -7.82 1.00 4.27
N GLU A 58 -8.73 1.83 3.76
CA GLU A 58 -8.52 2.63 2.56
C GLU A 58 -8.49 4.10 2.96
N VAL A 59 -7.49 4.82 2.45
CA VAL A 59 -7.33 6.25 2.70
C VAL A 59 -7.46 6.97 1.36
N PRO A 60 -8.43 7.90 1.20
CA PRO A 60 -8.48 8.75 0.02
C PRO A 60 -7.19 9.57 -0.12
N THR A 61 -6.70 9.69 -1.35
CA THR A 61 -5.51 10.48 -1.69
C THR A 61 -5.83 11.42 -2.85
N HIS A 62 -4.85 12.22 -3.28
CA HIS A 62 -4.93 12.91 -4.56
C HIS A 62 -4.69 11.93 -5.72
N ALA A 63 -5.34 12.20 -6.86
CA ALA A 63 -5.01 11.51 -8.11
C ALA A 63 -3.55 11.81 -8.48
N GLY A 64 -2.76 10.77 -8.72
CA GLY A 64 -1.32 10.86 -8.94
C GLY A 64 -0.46 10.39 -7.77
N ALA A 65 -1.01 10.30 -6.55
CA ALA A 65 -0.27 9.81 -5.39
C ALA A 65 -0.04 8.30 -5.43
N ARG A 66 1.23 7.86 -5.32
CA ARG A 66 1.65 6.44 -5.35
C ARG A 66 3.08 6.27 -4.79
N ASN A 67 3.62 5.06 -4.89
CA ASN A 67 5.02 4.71 -4.55
C ASN A 67 5.37 5.12 -3.12
N GLY A 68 4.66 4.48 -2.18
CA GLY A 68 4.77 4.78 -0.77
C GLY A 68 6.05 4.24 -0.15
N VAL A 69 6.60 4.96 0.82
CA VAL A 69 7.63 4.46 1.73
C VAL A 69 7.13 4.57 3.16
N VAL A 70 7.23 3.48 3.91
CA VAL A 70 6.74 3.33 5.28
C VAL A 70 7.92 3.47 6.24
N ALA A 71 7.87 4.48 7.09
CA ALA A 71 8.83 4.65 8.17
C ALA A 71 8.58 3.63 9.30
N SER A 72 9.59 3.41 10.15
CA SER A 72 9.51 2.47 11.28
C SER A 72 8.39 2.78 12.29
N ASN A 73 7.93 4.03 12.34
CA ASN A 73 6.80 4.46 13.17
C ASN A 73 5.42 4.30 12.48
N GLY A 74 5.39 3.66 11.31
CA GLY A 74 4.18 3.40 10.53
C GLY A 74 3.68 4.59 9.71
N ARG A 75 4.37 5.73 9.70
CA ARG A 75 4.04 6.82 8.77
C ARG A 75 4.36 6.42 7.35
N ILE A 76 3.44 6.71 6.42
CA ILE A 76 3.64 6.48 4.99
C ILE A 76 3.79 7.81 4.28
N PHE A 77 4.74 7.87 3.36
CA PHE A 77 4.99 9.00 2.48
C PHE A 77 4.76 8.57 1.03
N LEU A 78 3.81 9.18 0.33
CA LEU A 78 3.52 8.89 -1.09
C LEU A 78 4.12 9.95 -2.01
N ALA A 79 4.87 9.50 -3.02
CA ALA A 79 5.29 10.37 -4.11
C ALA A 79 4.12 10.70 -5.04
N HIS A 80 4.28 11.74 -5.86
CA HIS A 80 3.28 12.16 -6.84
C HIS A 80 3.81 11.94 -8.27
N ALA A 81 2.98 11.36 -9.14
CA ALA A 81 3.37 10.99 -10.50
C ALA A 81 3.49 12.17 -11.47
N GLY A 82 2.93 13.33 -11.12
CA GLY A 82 2.96 14.57 -11.92
C GLY A 82 3.67 15.71 -11.22
N THR A 83 3.98 16.77 -11.98
CA THR A 83 4.69 17.98 -11.52
C THR A 83 3.78 19.05 -10.93
N GLU A 84 2.47 18.92 -11.12
CA GLU A 84 1.46 19.90 -10.71
C GLU A 84 1.28 19.99 -9.19
N LEU A 85 1.63 18.91 -8.50
CA LEU A 85 1.61 18.79 -7.05
C LEU A 85 2.98 18.28 -6.62
N SER A 86 3.68 19.09 -5.84
CA SER A 86 4.92 18.69 -5.15
C SER A 86 4.63 18.12 -3.76
N ASP A 87 3.37 17.78 -3.49
CA ASP A 87 2.89 17.42 -2.17
C ASP A 87 3.27 15.98 -1.82
N LEU A 88 3.71 15.81 -0.58
CA LEU A 88 3.96 14.53 0.05
C LEU A 88 2.76 14.19 0.94
N ILE A 89 1.96 13.20 0.54
CA ILE A 89 0.87 12.74 1.41
C ILE A 89 1.46 11.94 2.55
N VAL A 90 1.18 12.38 3.78
CA VAL A 90 1.60 11.71 5.02
C VAL A 90 0.40 11.06 5.68
N VAL A 91 0.37 9.74 5.72
CA VAL A 91 -0.63 8.97 6.47
C VAL A 91 0.03 8.45 7.74
N SER A 92 -0.56 8.71 8.91
CA SER A 92 -0.04 8.27 10.21
C SER A 92 -1.02 7.31 10.89
N PRO A 93 -0.54 6.23 11.53
CA PRO A 93 -1.38 5.43 12.42
C PRO A 93 -1.90 6.31 13.56
N ASN A 94 -3.17 6.17 13.92
CA ASN A 94 -3.69 6.85 15.11
C ASN A 94 -2.95 6.35 16.35
N GLN A 95 -2.32 7.27 17.10
CA GLN A 95 -1.84 6.97 18.44
C GLN A 95 -3.05 6.97 19.37
N LYS A 96 -3.42 5.80 19.87
CA LYS A 96 -4.27 5.69 21.06
C LYS A 96 -3.40 5.65 22.29
#